data_AF-B1ZMN4-F1
#
_entry.id   AF-B1ZMN4-F1
#
_cell.length_a   1.000
_cell.length_b   1.000
_cell.length_c   1.000
_cell.angle_alpha   90.00
_cell.angle_beta   90.00
_cell.angle_gamma   90.00
#
_symmetry.space_group_name_H-M   'P 1'
#
loop_
_entity.id
_entity.type
_entity.pdbx_description
1 polymer ?
#
loop_
_entity_poly.entity_id
_entity_poly.type
_entity_poly.pdbx_seq_one_letter_code
_entity_poly.pdbx_strand_id
1 'polypeptide(L)'
;MKQPFKLFLAAILLVIAGLAYWKFAFPTHRIVTRSELIMLGDLDGDHRWSKADLAILDQFIAAPAQVSDAVAWKLDLNQNRLIDSEDVRLLRALVAAGGAPYVAEESAHARHEMFPRPREFYRYVTSAEYRPRPLWALPYAGAADSVLRWLASLPRPARLLTYEDELDAAIYSEAVRFDQGWRRREQDLLSLERDYAARKLARVAALQAAGEKFELLLALIELVEDAETLTTRDQSEFVLHLLIFRDHLREVLRSPAYADFQAGRIDWRPVLQLVALHLQQDLGLEYDFEKLGPPRNLTSVENYLQRAEWQYYKSSAREEDFRALIAFAQHEPRYLRTVSRTSRRLQDREVENHNLPMVLLFREALRLTHGDKKKAAGLLDEAIRIPFGWIKSIPAAKLPGSLAYENFLLPGNKEDGADKSRHWNVFGAICLYKSPREALDLALKREMQDFRDGHYAEPELREFLRDMIGNLNGMFHVLTIDPALVTATPAE
;
A
#
# COMPACT_ATOMS: atom_id res chain seq x y z
N MET A 1 -40.39 -13.16 -38.20
CA MET A 1 -39.08 -12.83 -38.83
C MET A 1 -38.84 -13.73 -40.03
N LYS A 2 -38.63 -13.15 -41.22
CA LYS A 2 -38.34 -13.87 -42.47
C LYS A 2 -37.04 -14.68 -42.33
N GLN A 3 -37.03 -15.91 -42.81
CA GLN A 3 -35.86 -16.83 -42.84
C GLN A 3 -34.51 -16.18 -43.20
N PRO A 4 -34.41 -15.29 -44.22
CA PRO A 4 -33.15 -14.62 -44.54
C PRO A 4 -32.60 -13.74 -43.40
N PHE A 5 -33.46 -13.13 -42.59
CA PHE A 5 -33.02 -12.31 -41.46
C PHE A 5 -32.46 -13.16 -40.31
N LYS A 6 -33.01 -14.37 -40.10
CA LYS A 6 -32.48 -15.32 -39.11
C LYS A 6 -31.09 -15.83 -39.51
N LEU A 7 -30.90 -16.12 -40.81
CA LEU A 7 -29.60 -16.54 -41.35
C LEU A 7 -28.56 -15.42 -41.26
N PHE A 8 -28.94 -14.18 -41.56
CA PHE A 8 -28.09 -13.02 -41.40
C PHE A 8 -27.67 -12.80 -39.94
N LEU A 9 -28.60 -12.89 -38.99
CA LEU A 9 -28.30 -12.75 -37.56
C LEU A 9 -27.39 -13.88 -37.05
N ALA A 10 -27.62 -15.13 -37.50
CA ALA A 10 -26.78 -16.26 -37.16
C ALA A 10 -25.35 -16.10 -37.73
N ALA A 11 -25.20 -15.57 -38.94
CA ALA A 11 -23.91 -15.27 -39.53
C ALA A 11 -23.16 -14.18 -38.75
N ILE A 12 -23.85 -13.11 -38.33
CA ILE A 12 -23.26 -12.07 -37.46
C ILE A 12 -22.80 -12.67 -36.14
N LEU A 13 -23.64 -13.49 -35.48
CA LEU A 13 -23.29 -14.12 -34.21
C LEU A 13 -22.08 -15.05 -34.36
N LEU A 14 -21.97 -15.78 -35.47
CA LEU A 14 -20.80 -16.61 -35.79
C LEU A 14 -19.54 -15.78 -36.04
N VAL A 15 -19.65 -14.65 -36.73
CA VAL A 15 -18.52 -13.73 -36.93
C VAL A 15 -18.07 -13.12 -35.60
N ILE A 16 -19.00 -12.67 -34.76
CA ILE A 16 -18.69 -12.14 -33.42
C ILE A 16 -18.04 -13.23 -32.55
N ALA A 17 -18.59 -14.44 -32.55
CA ALA A 17 -18.03 -15.57 -31.82
C ALA A 17 -16.65 -15.96 -32.34
N GLY A 18 -16.43 -15.92 -33.67
CA GLY A 18 -15.14 -16.18 -34.29
C GLY A 18 -14.09 -15.11 -33.97
N LEU A 19 -14.48 -13.82 -33.98
CA LEU A 19 -13.60 -12.72 -33.57
C LEU A 19 -13.28 -12.76 -32.07
N ALA A 20 -14.27 -13.09 -31.23
CA ALA A 20 -14.05 -13.31 -29.81
C ALA A 20 -13.10 -14.49 -29.59
N TYR A 21 -13.37 -15.64 -30.22
CA TYR A 21 -12.49 -16.80 -30.14
C TYR A 21 -11.07 -16.46 -30.63
N TRP A 22 -10.91 -15.76 -31.76
CA TRP A 22 -9.60 -15.35 -32.24
C TRP A 22 -8.87 -14.44 -31.25
N LYS A 23 -9.57 -13.45 -30.66
CA LYS A 23 -9.02 -12.55 -29.63
C LYS A 23 -8.63 -13.28 -28.34
N PHE A 24 -9.40 -14.30 -27.93
CA PHE A 24 -9.17 -15.03 -26.68
C PHE A 24 -8.28 -16.28 -26.82
N ALA A 25 -8.26 -16.92 -27.99
CA ALA A 25 -7.57 -18.18 -28.24
C ALA A 25 -6.20 -18.02 -28.91
N PHE A 26 -5.98 -16.96 -29.70
CA PHE A 26 -4.63 -16.62 -30.16
C PHE A 26 -3.95 -15.73 -29.12
N PRO A 27 -2.90 -16.20 -28.44
CA PRO A 27 -2.11 -15.36 -27.56
C PRO A 27 -1.34 -14.37 -28.44
N THR A 28 -1.96 -13.22 -28.73
CA THR A 28 -1.28 -12.04 -29.25
C THR A 28 -0.46 -11.33 -28.17
N HIS A 29 -0.39 -11.92 -26.97
CA HIS A 29 0.61 -11.62 -25.95
C HIS A 29 2.02 -12.08 -26.37
N ARG A 30 2.50 -11.63 -27.54
CA ARG A 30 3.89 -11.20 -27.54
C ARG A 30 3.89 -9.98 -26.65
N ILE A 31 4.36 -10.13 -25.42
CA ILE A 31 4.73 -8.98 -24.59
C ILE A 31 5.56 -8.12 -25.52
N VAL A 32 5.06 -6.93 -25.89
CA VAL A 32 5.86 -5.98 -26.64
C VAL A 32 6.88 -5.48 -25.62
N THR A 33 7.97 -6.23 -25.49
CA THR A 33 9.10 -5.89 -24.63
C THR A 33 9.78 -4.72 -25.32
N ARG A 34 9.32 -3.51 -25.05
CA ARG A 34 10.09 -2.31 -25.37
C ARG A 34 11.19 -2.25 -24.33
N SER A 35 12.43 -2.38 -24.78
CA SER A 35 13.59 -2.21 -23.94
C SER A 35 14.26 -0.89 -24.30
N GLU A 36 14.56 -0.09 -23.29
CA GLU A 36 15.31 1.15 -23.41
C GLU A 36 16.73 0.92 -22.88
N LEU A 37 17.74 1.46 -23.58
CA LEU A 37 19.10 1.48 -23.06
C LEU A 37 19.26 2.70 -22.16
N ILE A 38 19.40 2.49 -20.85
CA ILE A 38 19.67 3.56 -19.89
C ILE A 38 21.16 3.63 -19.56
N MET A 39 21.58 4.81 -19.11
CA MET A 39 22.91 5.08 -18.57
C MET A 39 22.80 5.24 -17.04
N LEU A 40 23.50 4.40 -16.29
CA LEU A 40 23.60 4.50 -14.83
C LEU A 40 24.45 5.71 -14.48
N GLY A 41 24.05 6.47 -13.47
CA GLY A 41 24.69 7.73 -13.06
C GLY A 41 24.34 8.96 -13.92
N ASP A 42 23.58 8.82 -15.01
CA ASP A 42 23.01 9.92 -15.81
C ASP A 42 21.68 10.37 -15.19
N LEU A 43 21.77 11.23 -14.18
CA LEU A 43 20.65 11.58 -13.30
C LEU A 43 19.75 12.66 -13.88
N ASP A 44 20.27 13.52 -14.76
CA ASP A 44 19.51 14.56 -15.46
C ASP A 44 18.98 14.13 -16.84
N GLY A 45 19.45 12.99 -17.37
CA GLY A 45 18.99 12.44 -18.65
C GLY A 45 19.65 13.08 -19.87
N ASP A 46 20.76 13.81 -19.71
CA ASP A 46 21.51 14.42 -20.82
C ASP A 46 22.46 13.44 -21.55
N HIS A 47 22.49 12.18 -21.08
CA HIS A 47 23.33 11.09 -21.58
C HIS A 47 24.83 11.34 -21.39
N ARG A 48 25.21 12.03 -20.32
CA ARG A 48 26.59 12.30 -19.94
C ARG A 48 26.75 12.07 -18.43
N TRP A 49 28.00 11.98 -18.00
CA TRP A 49 28.34 12.11 -16.58
C TRP A 49 29.00 13.48 -16.39
N SER A 50 28.27 14.38 -15.75
CA SER A 50 28.63 15.78 -15.60
C SER A 50 28.52 16.25 -14.14
N LYS A 51 28.86 17.53 -13.91
CA LYS A 51 28.68 18.14 -12.60
C LYS A 51 27.20 18.29 -12.22
N ALA A 52 26.28 18.30 -13.19
CA ALA A 52 24.85 18.35 -12.92
C ALA A 52 24.38 17.07 -12.21
N ASP A 53 24.88 15.90 -12.61
CA ASP A 53 24.60 14.63 -11.93
C ASP A 53 25.08 14.65 -10.47
N LEU A 54 26.25 15.25 -10.20
CA LEU A 54 26.71 15.40 -8.81
C LEU A 54 25.80 16.32 -8.00
N ALA A 55 25.25 17.37 -8.59
CA ALA A 55 24.29 18.23 -7.92
C ALA A 55 22.98 17.49 -7.60
N ILE A 56 22.51 16.62 -8.50
CA ILE A 56 21.34 15.76 -8.24
C ILE A 56 21.67 14.69 -7.19
N LEU A 57 22.88 14.11 -7.21
CA LEU A 57 23.34 13.20 -6.16
C LEU A 57 23.36 13.88 -4.79
N ASP A 58 23.85 15.12 -4.70
CA ASP A 58 23.87 15.86 -3.43
C ASP A 58 22.45 16.17 -2.94
N GLN A 59 21.52 16.50 -3.84
CA GLN A 59 20.09 16.63 -3.52
C GLN A 59 19.49 15.30 -3.04
N PHE A 60 19.80 14.21 -3.72
CA PHE A 60 19.39 12.85 -3.34
C PHE A 60 19.93 12.48 -1.96
N ILE A 61 21.17 12.81 -1.64
CA ILE A 61 21.75 12.50 -0.33
C ILE A 61 21.07 13.31 0.78
N ALA A 62 20.71 14.56 0.50
CA ALA A 62 20.02 15.43 1.45
C ALA A 62 18.57 14.97 1.71
N ALA A 63 17.87 14.48 0.68
CA ALA A 63 16.46 14.11 0.76
C ALA A 63 16.11 12.90 -0.15
N PRO A 64 16.63 11.69 0.14
CA PRO A 64 16.50 10.53 -0.73
C PRO A 64 15.04 10.19 -1.01
N ALA A 65 14.17 10.26 -0.01
CA ALA A 65 12.74 9.96 -0.14
C ALA A 65 11.95 10.94 -1.03
N GLN A 66 12.52 12.11 -1.38
CA GLN A 66 11.85 13.11 -2.22
C GLN A 66 12.23 13.00 -3.70
N VAL A 67 13.28 12.24 -4.01
CA VAL A 67 13.72 12.05 -5.39
C VAL A 67 12.99 10.85 -5.99
N SER A 68 12.59 10.98 -7.26
CA SER A 68 11.88 9.94 -7.99
C SER A 68 12.63 8.61 -7.97
N ASP A 69 11.88 7.51 -8.01
CA ASP A 69 12.50 6.19 -8.07
C ASP A 69 13.42 6.08 -9.28
N ALA A 70 13.03 6.63 -10.44
CA ALA A 70 13.81 6.62 -11.66
C ALA A 70 15.25 7.14 -11.48
N VAL A 71 15.46 8.19 -10.68
CA VAL A 71 16.81 8.68 -10.36
C VAL A 71 17.51 7.75 -9.38
N ALA A 72 16.80 7.26 -8.35
CA ALA A 72 17.36 6.30 -7.39
C ALA A 72 17.88 5.03 -8.07
N TRP A 73 17.18 4.54 -9.10
CA TRP A 73 17.61 3.40 -9.93
C TRP A 73 18.94 3.61 -10.60
N LYS A 74 19.16 4.81 -11.14
CA LYS A 74 20.39 5.13 -11.86
C LYS A 74 21.57 5.30 -10.91
N LEU A 75 21.33 5.45 -9.60
CA LEU A 75 22.35 5.57 -8.57
C LEU A 75 22.89 4.23 -8.06
N ASP A 76 22.32 3.09 -8.42
CA ASP A 76 22.88 1.76 -8.12
C ASP A 76 23.89 1.38 -9.21
N LEU A 77 25.05 2.06 -9.22
CA LEU A 77 26.07 1.91 -10.25
C LEU A 77 26.76 0.54 -10.17
N ASN A 78 27.00 0.04 -8.94
CA ASN A 78 27.60 -1.29 -8.73
C ASN A 78 26.56 -2.44 -8.80
N GLN A 79 25.26 -2.11 -8.86
CA GLN A 79 24.15 -3.05 -9.07
C GLN A 79 24.00 -4.08 -7.96
N ASN A 80 24.32 -3.67 -6.74
CA ASN A 80 24.20 -4.51 -5.56
C ASN A 80 22.83 -4.33 -4.85
N ARG A 81 21.94 -3.50 -5.40
CA ARG A 81 20.63 -3.10 -4.85
C ARG A 81 20.72 -2.17 -3.63
N LEU A 82 21.90 -1.61 -3.35
CA LEU A 82 22.14 -0.61 -2.32
C LEU A 82 22.54 0.69 -3.00
N ILE A 83 22.26 1.82 -2.35
CA ILE A 83 22.93 3.09 -2.63
C ILE A 83 23.96 3.29 -1.53
N ASP A 84 25.22 3.04 -1.87
CA ASP A 84 26.33 3.02 -0.92
C ASP A 84 27.49 3.96 -1.33
N SER A 85 28.58 3.91 -0.56
CA SER A 85 29.75 4.78 -0.81
C SER A 85 30.48 4.46 -2.12
N GLU A 86 30.38 3.23 -2.62
CA GLU A 86 30.96 2.83 -3.89
C GLU A 86 30.25 3.54 -5.04
N ASP A 87 28.91 3.61 -5.04
CA ASP A 87 28.16 4.31 -6.08
C ASP A 87 28.54 5.79 -6.17
N VAL A 88 28.62 6.46 -5.01
CA VAL A 88 29.07 7.86 -4.92
C VAL A 88 30.49 8.03 -5.48
N ARG A 89 31.39 7.10 -5.15
CA ARG A 89 32.77 7.10 -5.65
C ARG A 89 32.83 6.88 -7.15
N LEU A 90 32.05 5.94 -7.69
CA LEU A 90 31.97 5.63 -9.11
C LEU A 90 31.48 6.83 -9.90
N LEU A 91 30.38 7.46 -9.49
CA LEU A 91 29.86 8.65 -10.17
C LEU A 91 30.86 9.81 -10.15
N ARG A 92 31.51 10.07 -9.00
CA ARG A 92 32.55 11.10 -8.90
C ARG A 92 33.75 10.81 -9.80
N ALA A 93 34.16 9.55 -9.94
CA ALA A 93 35.24 9.16 -10.84
C ALA A 93 34.89 9.38 -12.31
N LEU A 94 33.66 9.04 -12.73
CA LEU A 94 33.16 9.27 -14.08
C LEU A 94 33.14 10.76 -14.43
N VAL A 95 32.64 11.60 -13.52
CA VAL A 95 32.60 13.06 -13.69
C VAL A 95 34.00 13.67 -13.69
N ALA A 96 34.90 13.21 -12.81
CA ALA A 96 36.29 13.67 -12.77
C ALA A 96 37.07 13.34 -14.06
N ALA A 97 36.72 12.25 -14.74
CA ALA A 97 37.27 11.87 -16.04
C ALA A 97 36.62 12.61 -17.23
N GLY A 98 35.82 13.66 -16.97
CA GLY A 98 35.13 14.42 -18.01
C GLY A 98 34.04 13.61 -18.73
N GLY A 99 33.45 12.62 -18.06
CA GLY A 99 32.44 11.74 -18.64
C GLY A 99 33.02 10.62 -19.52
N ALA A 100 34.35 10.43 -19.55
CA ALA A 100 35.00 9.36 -20.30
C ALA A 100 35.20 8.11 -19.41
N PRO A 101 34.39 7.04 -19.56
CA PRO A 101 34.39 5.93 -18.60
C PRO A 101 35.64 5.06 -18.70
N TYR A 102 36.26 4.95 -19.89
CA TYR A 102 37.54 4.27 -20.06
C TYR A 102 38.70 5.00 -19.35
N VAL A 103 38.68 6.34 -19.35
CA VAL A 103 39.68 7.15 -18.63
C VAL A 103 39.48 7.00 -17.11
N ALA A 104 38.24 6.94 -16.64
CA ALA A 104 37.93 6.67 -15.24
C ALA A 104 38.43 5.28 -14.80
N GLU A 105 38.22 4.25 -15.63
CA GLU A 105 38.71 2.89 -15.42
C GLU A 105 40.25 2.84 -15.35
N GLU A 106 40.95 3.43 -16.32
CA GLU A 106 42.41 3.51 -16.33
C GLU A 106 42.95 4.24 -15.08
N SER A 107 42.29 5.33 -14.69
CA SER A 107 42.65 6.09 -13.48
C SER A 107 42.45 5.29 -12.20
N ALA A 108 41.41 4.46 -12.12
CA ALA A 108 41.16 3.57 -10.99
C ALA A 108 42.19 2.43 -10.94
N HIS A 109 42.50 1.80 -12.08
CA HIS A 109 43.54 0.77 -12.17
C HIS A 109 44.92 1.29 -11.81
N ALA A 110 45.26 2.53 -12.19
CA ALA A 110 46.50 3.18 -11.77
C ALA A 110 46.61 3.33 -10.23
N ARG A 111 45.47 3.38 -9.52
CA ARG A 111 45.39 3.40 -8.05
C ARG A 111 45.19 2.00 -7.43
N HIS A 112 45.22 0.93 -8.22
CA HIS A 112 44.89 -0.44 -7.79
C HIS A 112 43.48 -0.59 -7.21
N GLU A 113 42.54 0.23 -7.68
CA GLU A 113 41.13 0.16 -7.28
C GLU A 113 40.33 -0.68 -8.28
N MET A 114 39.33 -1.42 -7.79
CA MET A 114 38.34 -2.07 -8.66
C MET A 114 37.41 -1.01 -9.25
N PHE A 115 37.09 -1.16 -10.54
CA PHE A 115 36.15 -0.32 -11.27
C PHE A 115 35.34 -1.19 -12.25
N PRO A 116 34.00 -1.03 -12.32
CA PRO A 116 33.17 -1.72 -13.31
C PRO A 116 33.64 -1.45 -14.74
N ARG A 117 33.43 -2.41 -15.64
CA ARG A 117 33.75 -2.16 -17.05
C ARG A 117 32.83 -1.07 -17.59
N PRO A 118 33.30 -0.14 -18.44
CA PRO A 118 32.47 0.94 -18.98
C PRO A 118 31.10 0.53 -19.53
N ARG A 119 31.00 -0.65 -20.16
CA ARG A 119 29.73 -1.19 -20.66
C ARG A 119 28.70 -1.53 -19.57
N GLU A 120 29.13 -1.74 -18.33
CA GLU A 120 28.28 -2.15 -17.20
C GLU A 120 27.48 -0.98 -16.65
N PHE A 121 27.87 0.25 -16.98
CA PHE A 121 27.06 1.45 -16.73
C PHE A 121 25.92 1.64 -17.74
N TYR A 122 25.80 0.80 -18.77
CA TYR A 122 24.69 0.85 -19.73
C TYR A 122 23.79 -0.39 -19.58
N ARG A 123 22.48 -0.18 -19.43
CA ARG A 123 21.53 -1.26 -19.13
C ARG A 123 20.29 -1.23 -20.01
N TYR A 124 19.93 -2.38 -20.55
CA TYR A 124 18.63 -2.55 -21.20
C TYR A 124 17.55 -2.74 -20.15
N VAL A 125 16.50 -1.93 -20.24
CA VAL A 125 15.42 -1.84 -19.28
C VAL A 125 14.11 -2.05 -19.98
N THR A 126 13.36 -3.06 -19.55
CA THR A 126 12.01 -3.28 -20.07
C THR A 126 11.07 -2.22 -19.52
N SER A 127 10.36 -1.51 -20.39
CA SER A 127 9.44 -0.43 -20.00
C SER A 127 8.23 -0.90 -19.17
N ALA A 128 7.98 -2.21 -19.13
CA ALA A 128 6.86 -2.85 -18.42
C ALA A 128 7.28 -3.56 -17.12
N GLU A 129 8.56 -3.57 -16.77
CA GLU A 129 9.06 -4.28 -15.59
C GLU A 129 9.00 -3.36 -14.36
N TYR A 130 8.36 -3.83 -13.28
CA TYR A 130 8.44 -3.15 -11.99
C TYR A 130 9.83 -3.32 -11.40
N ARG A 131 10.32 -2.25 -10.80
CA ARG A 131 11.66 -2.18 -10.25
C ARG A 131 11.56 -1.76 -8.78
N PRO A 132 12.06 -2.57 -7.82
CA PRO A 132 12.14 -2.25 -6.37
C PRO A 132 13.27 -1.28 -5.95
N ARG A 133 12.93 -0.09 -5.46
CA ARG A 133 13.92 0.99 -5.23
C ARG A 133 15.16 0.46 -4.46
N PRO A 134 16.41 0.75 -4.91
CA PRO A 134 17.61 0.36 -4.18
C PRO A 134 17.60 0.89 -2.74
N LEU A 135 18.08 0.08 -1.80
CA LEU A 135 18.04 0.40 -0.38
C LEU A 135 19.12 1.42 -0.01
N TRP A 136 18.80 2.35 0.87
CA TRP A 136 19.76 3.32 1.36
C TRP A 136 20.80 2.65 2.27
N ALA A 137 22.09 2.80 1.96
CA ALA A 137 23.20 2.27 2.79
C ALA A 137 24.28 3.32 3.12
N LEU A 138 24.11 4.56 2.65
CA LEU A 138 24.99 5.69 2.96
C LEU A 138 24.86 6.15 4.42
N PRO A 139 25.89 6.80 5.00
CA PRO A 139 25.77 7.46 6.30
C PRO A 139 24.64 8.48 6.33
N TYR A 140 23.83 8.46 7.39
CA TYR A 140 22.77 9.42 7.61
C TYR A 140 23.16 10.42 8.70
N ALA A 141 23.30 11.70 8.33
CA ALA A 141 23.73 12.76 9.24
C ALA A 141 22.75 13.00 10.39
N GLY A 142 21.43 12.86 10.14
CA GLY A 142 20.37 13.03 11.15
C GLY A 142 20.24 11.85 12.12
N ALA A 143 21.11 10.84 12.06
CA ALA A 143 21.02 9.69 12.96
C ALA A 143 21.30 10.06 14.44
N ALA A 144 22.15 11.06 14.69
CA ALA A 144 22.61 11.42 16.04
C ALA A 144 21.51 12.06 16.91
N ASP A 145 20.59 12.79 16.29
CA ASP A 145 19.48 13.51 16.92
C ASP A 145 18.11 12.97 16.43
N SER A 146 18.10 11.74 15.90
CA SER A 146 16.89 11.09 15.39
C SER A 146 15.85 10.85 16.49
N VAL A 147 14.57 10.92 16.12
CA VAL A 147 13.46 10.47 16.97
C VAL A 147 13.59 8.97 17.31
N LEU A 148 14.18 8.19 16.39
CA LEU A 148 14.61 6.83 16.63
C LEU A 148 15.99 6.84 17.29
N ARG A 149 16.03 6.95 18.63
CA ARG A 149 17.28 7.08 19.42
C ARG A 149 18.32 5.97 19.17
N TRP A 150 17.89 4.82 18.66
CA TRP A 150 18.74 3.68 18.33
C TRP A 150 19.26 3.68 16.89
N LEU A 151 18.83 4.60 16.01
CA LEU A 151 19.22 4.64 14.60
C LEU A 151 20.74 4.78 14.41
N ALA A 152 21.39 5.63 15.20
CA ALA A 152 22.85 5.81 15.16
C ALA A 152 23.65 4.54 15.52
N SER A 153 23.01 3.59 16.21
CA SER A 153 23.64 2.32 16.62
C SER A 153 23.47 1.20 15.60
N LEU A 154 22.62 1.38 14.59
CA LEU A 154 22.42 0.37 13.56
C LEU A 154 23.67 0.21 12.71
N PRO A 155 24.10 -1.04 12.44
CA PRO A 155 25.18 -1.27 11.50
C PRO A 155 24.76 -0.82 10.10
N ARG A 156 25.69 -0.20 9.38
CA ARG A 156 25.44 0.15 7.98
C ARG A 156 25.41 -1.11 7.13
N PRO A 157 24.46 -1.23 6.19
CA PRO A 157 24.43 -2.33 5.25
C PRO A 157 25.66 -2.29 4.37
N ALA A 158 26.31 -3.45 4.16
CA ALA A 158 27.49 -3.55 3.30
C ALA A 158 27.29 -4.53 2.14
N ARG A 159 26.35 -5.47 2.27
CA ARG A 159 26.08 -6.54 1.30
C ARG A 159 24.73 -7.17 1.59
N LEU A 160 24.18 -7.87 0.60
CA LEU A 160 22.90 -8.58 0.68
C LEU A 160 23.13 -10.07 0.37
N LEU A 161 23.81 -10.80 1.26
CA LEU A 161 24.14 -12.23 1.04
C LEU A 161 23.14 -13.17 1.69
N THR A 162 22.57 -12.77 2.82
CA THR A 162 21.62 -13.56 3.61
C THR A 162 20.30 -12.83 3.77
N TYR A 163 19.25 -13.57 4.15
CA TYR A 163 17.96 -12.98 4.50
C TYR A 163 18.07 -11.99 5.67
N GLU A 164 18.97 -12.27 6.62
CA GLU A 164 19.23 -11.36 7.73
C GLU A 164 19.86 -10.05 7.28
N ASP A 165 20.83 -10.11 6.36
CA ASP A 165 21.42 -8.91 5.74
C ASP A 165 20.35 -8.08 5.01
N GLU A 166 19.42 -8.72 4.30
CA GLU A 166 18.31 -8.04 3.61
C GLU A 166 17.30 -7.39 4.56
N LEU A 167 17.11 -7.97 5.76
CA LEU A 167 16.30 -7.37 6.80
C LEU A 167 17.01 -6.17 7.42
N ASP A 168 18.27 -6.32 7.79
CA ASP A 168 19.05 -5.23 8.40
C ASP A 168 19.18 -4.04 7.45
N ALA A 169 19.40 -4.30 6.16
CA ALA A 169 19.43 -3.27 5.13
C ALA A 169 18.10 -2.53 4.99
N ALA A 170 16.99 -3.26 4.98
CA ALA A 170 15.68 -2.65 4.86
C ALA A 170 15.28 -1.89 6.13
N ILE A 171 15.61 -2.40 7.32
CA ILE A 171 15.38 -1.71 8.60
C ILE A 171 16.15 -0.39 8.62
N TYR A 172 17.44 -0.41 8.25
CA TYR A 172 18.24 0.81 8.17
C TYR A 172 17.63 1.82 7.18
N SER A 173 17.30 1.37 5.97
CA SER A 173 16.72 2.22 4.93
C SER A 173 15.36 2.82 5.33
N GLU A 174 14.44 2.03 5.90
CA GLU A 174 13.13 2.52 6.34
C GLU A 174 13.26 3.42 7.58
N ALA A 175 14.20 3.17 8.50
CA ALA A 175 14.43 4.02 9.66
C ALA A 175 14.96 5.41 9.27
N VAL A 176 15.89 5.49 8.31
CA VAL A 176 16.35 6.76 7.73
C VAL A 176 15.20 7.50 7.06
N ARG A 177 14.42 6.80 6.24
CA ARG A 177 13.25 7.35 5.54
C ARG A 177 12.21 7.90 6.52
N PHE A 178 11.91 7.15 7.58
CA PHE A 178 10.98 7.59 8.61
C PHE A 178 11.47 8.85 9.30
N ASP A 179 12.72 8.91 9.75
CA ASP A 179 13.25 10.07 10.45
C ASP A 179 13.16 11.35 9.60
N GLN A 180 13.44 11.25 8.30
CA GLN A 180 13.30 12.35 7.36
C GLN A 180 11.83 12.79 7.20
N GLY A 181 10.90 11.84 7.10
CA GLY A 181 9.47 12.12 7.05
C GLY A 181 8.98 12.80 8.35
N TRP A 182 9.39 12.25 9.49
CA TRP A 182 9.06 12.75 10.82
C TRP A 182 9.47 14.21 11.00
N ARG A 183 10.73 14.55 10.71
CA ARG A 183 11.25 15.92 10.87
C ARG A 183 10.48 16.96 10.07
N ARG A 184 9.95 16.59 8.91
CA ARG A 184 9.12 17.48 8.09
C ARG A 184 7.76 17.74 8.70
N ARG A 185 7.23 16.82 9.50
CA ARG A 185 5.84 16.83 9.96
C ARG A 185 5.68 17.07 11.47
N GLU A 186 6.67 16.76 12.30
CA GLU A 186 6.57 16.77 13.76
C GLU A 186 5.98 18.07 14.32
N GLN A 187 6.42 19.21 13.79
CA GLN A 187 5.96 20.53 14.23
C GLN A 187 4.47 20.75 13.98
N ASP A 188 3.91 20.07 12.98
CA ASP A 188 2.53 20.19 12.51
C ASP A 188 1.60 19.09 13.02
N LEU A 189 2.11 18.17 13.82
CA LEU A 189 1.28 17.11 14.42
C LEU A 189 0.37 17.70 15.50
N LEU A 190 -0.93 17.37 15.40
CA LEU A 190 -1.92 17.63 16.44
C LEU A 190 -1.60 16.81 17.70
N SER A 191 -2.12 17.23 18.85
CA SER A 191 -1.89 16.52 20.12
C SER A 191 -2.24 15.04 20.05
N LEU A 192 -3.43 14.72 19.53
CA LEU A 192 -3.89 13.34 19.35
C LEU A 192 -2.97 12.52 18.45
N GLU A 193 -2.43 13.13 17.38
CA GLU A 193 -1.51 12.45 16.47
C GLU A 193 -0.15 12.19 17.13
N ARG A 194 0.33 13.13 17.96
CA ARG A 194 1.54 12.92 18.76
C ARG A 194 1.36 11.74 19.72
N ASP A 195 0.18 11.60 20.32
CA ASP A 195 -0.13 10.45 21.19
C ASP A 195 -0.15 9.12 20.42
N TYR A 196 -0.70 9.11 19.20
CA TYR A 196 -0.63 7.95 18.30
C TYR A 196 0.80 7.63 17.87
N ALA A 197 1.57 8.64 17.46
CA ALA A 197 2.96 8.49 17.08
C ALA A 197 3.81 7.98 18.24
N ALA A 198 3.63 8.52 19.45
CA ALA A 198 4.35 8.08 20.65
C ALA A 198 4.14 6.59 20.95
N ARG A 199 2.90 6.09 20.80
CA ARG A 199 2.60 4.65 20.94
C ARG A 199 3.31 3.80 19.89
N LYS A 200 3.30 4.22 18.63
CA LYS A 200 3.99 3.50 17.54
C LYS A 200 5.52 3.54 17.69
N LEU A 201 6.09 4.68 18.09
CA LEU A 201 7.51 4.84 18.40
C LEU A 201 7.94 3.94 19.57
N ALA A 202 7.13 3.86 20.63
CA ALA A 202 7.39 2.95 21.75
C ALA A 202 7.37 1.48 21.32
N ARG A 203 6.40 1.07 20.47
CA ARG A 203 6.35 -0.28 19.88
C ARG A 203 7.61 -0.59 19.08
N VAL A 204 8.04 0.33 18.22
CA VAL A 204 9.25 0.17 17.40
C VAL A 204 10.51 0.06 18.27
N ALA A 205 10.64 0.87 19.32
CA ALA A 205 11.75 0.76 20.26
C ALA A 205 11.76 -0.61 21.00
N ALA A 206 10.60 -1.11 21.41
CA ALA A 206 10.47 -2.42 22.05
C ALA A 206 10.86 -3.57 21.12
N LEU A 207 10.41 -3.54 19.86
CA LEU A 207 10.75 -4.54 18.85
C LEU A 207 12.25 -4.55 18.53
N GLN A 208 12.86 -3.36 18.46
CA GLN A 208 14.31 -3.23 18.27
C GLN A 208 15.09 -3.82 19.44
N ALA A 209 14.69 -3.50 20.68
CA ALA A 209 15.35 -4.03 21.88
C ALA A 209 15.20 -5.55 22.00
N ALA A 210 14.10 -6.11 21.52
CA ALA A 210 13.85 -7.56 21.50
C ALA A 210 14.55 -8.30 20.36
N GLY A 211 15.09 -7.58 19.35
CA GLY A 211 15.68 -8.19 18.16
C GLY A 211 14.66 -8.77 17.17
N GLU A 212 13.40 -8.37 17.25
CA GLU A 212 12.29 -8.84 16.41
C GLU A 212 12.34 -8.15 15.02
N LYS A 213 13.38 -8.45 14.22
CA LYS A 213 13.72 -7.73 12.98
C LYS A 213 12.57 -7.62 11.98
N PHE A 214 11.83 -8.71 11.75
CA PHE A 214 10.75 -8.71 10.77
C PHE A 214 9.58 -7.81 11.22
N GLU A 215 9.14 -7.94 12.47
CA GLU A 215 8.07 -7.11 13.03
C GLU A 215 8.50 -5.65 13.16
N LEU A 216 9.77 -5.39 13.51
CA LEU A 216 10.36 -4.05 13.52
C LEU A 216 10.25 -3.40 12.14
N LEU A 217 10.62 -4.13 11.09
CA LEU A 217 10.51 -3.63 9.72
C LEU A 217 9.07 -3.28 9.34
N LEU A 218 8.09 -4.14 9.65
CA LEU A 218 6.69 -3.84 9.35
C LEU A 218 6.20 -2.59 10.09
N ALA A 219 6.57 -2.43 11.36
CA ALA A 219 6.22 -1.26 12.14
C ALA A 219 6.90 0.03 11.62
N LEU A 220 8.13 -0.07 11.11
CA LEU A 220 8.81 1.04 10.45
C LEU A 220 8.14 1.43 9.12
N ILE A 221 7.75 0.45 8.29
CA ILE A 221 7.01 0.70 7.05
C ILE A 221 5.72 1.47 7.36
N GLU A 222 4.97 1.07 8.39
CA GLU A 222 3.76 1.79 8.82
C GLU A 222 4.06 3.23 9.25
N LEU A 223 5.09 3.44 10.06
CA LEU A 223 5.52 4.77 10.50
C LEU A 223 5.95 5.66 9.32
N VAL A 224 6.61 5.09 8.31
CA VAL A 224 6.97 5.79 7.07
C VAL A 224 5.71 6.23 6.32
N GLU A 225 4.73 5.34 6.15
CA GLU A 225 3.49 5.69 5.46
C GLU A 225 2.74 6.81 6.19
N ASP A 226 2.68 6.74 7.53
CA ASP A 226 2.14 7.84 8.34
C ASP A 226 2.90 9.14 8.03
N ALA A 227 4.23 9.14 8.16
CA ALA A 227 5.07 10.33 8.07
C ALA A 227 5.08 10.98 6.67
N GLU A 228 4.99 10.20 5.60
CA GLU A 228 5.12 10.69 4.23
C GLU A 228 3.80 11.03 3.56
N THR A 229 2.70 10.40 3.95
CA THR A 229 1.47 10.47 3.16
C THR A 229 0.31 11.16 3.85
N LEU A 230 0.26 11.22 5.19
CA LEU A 230 -0.91 11.78 5.87
C LEU A 230 -0.78 13.29 6.08
N THR A 231 -1.87 14.03 5.81
CA THR A 231 -1.98 15.48 6.11
C THR A 231 -2.87 15.75 7.31
N THR A 232 -2.59 16.84 8.04
CA THR A 232 -3.20 17.15 9.36
C THR A 232 -3.96 18.48 9.38
N ARG A 233 -3.59 19.43 8.51
CA ARG A 233 -4.00 20.83 8.65
C ARG A 233 -5.45 21.10 8.23
N ASP A 234 -6.02 20.26 7.35
CA ASP A 234 -7.34 20.48 6.73
C ASP A 234 -8.36 19.37 7.04
N GLN A 235 -8.08 18.53 8.04
CA GLN A 235 -8.93 17.39 8.39
C GLN A 235 -9.86 17.74 9.55
N SER A 236 -11.14 17.34 9.45
CA SER A 236 -12.06 17.43 10.59
C SER A 236 -11.59 16.53 11.73
N GLU A 237 -11.67 17.00 12.98
CA GLU A 237 -11.41 16.20 14.19
C GLU A 237 -12.21 14.89 14.20
N PHE A 238 -13.39 14.89 13.57
CA PHE A 238 -14.21 13.68 13.40
C PHE A 238 -13.42 12.54 12.74
N VAL A 239 -12.59 12.83 11.73
CA VAL A 239 -11.80 11.82 11.01
C VAL A 239 -10.77 11.18 11.93
N LEU A 240 -10.10 11.99 12.77
CA LEU A 240 -9.13 11.49 13.74
C LEU A 240 -9.82 10.65 14.83
N HIS A 241 -11.00 11.06 15.27
CA HIS A 241 -11.77 10.32 16.28
C HIS A 241 -12.29 8.96 15.77
N LEU A 242 -12.31 8.71 14.45
CA LEU A 242 -12.54 7.36 13.92
C LEU A 242 -11.47 6.37 14.38
N LEU A 243 -10.22 6.82 14.56
CA LEU A 243 -9.15 5.97 15.11
C LEU A 243 -9.36 5.63 16.58
N ILE A 244 -9.82 6.61 17.36
CA ILE A 244 -10.12 6.41 18.80
C ILE A 244 -11.22 5.38 18.92
N PHE A 245 -12.33 5.58 18.20
CA PHE A 245 -13.45 4.65 18.21
C PHE A 245 -13.04 3.24 17.75
N ARG A 246 -12.21 3.14 16.71
CA ARG A 246 -11.65 1.86 16.26
C ARG A 246 -10.87 1.15 17.38
N ASP A 247 -10.04 1.87 18.12
CA ASP A 247 -9.25 1.28 19.20
C ASP A 247 -10.15 0.83 20.36
N HIS A 248 -11.19 1.59 20.69
CA HIS A 248 -12.20 1.15 21.64
C HIS A 248 -12.94 -0.12 21.18
N LEU A 249 -13.20 -0.31 19.88
CA LEU A 249 -13.76 -1.59 19.39
C LEU A 249 -12.82 -2.78 19.63
N ARG A 250 -11.50 -2.58 19.55
CA ARG A 250 -10.52 -3.62 19.92
C ARG A 250 -10.55 -3.91 21.41
N GLU A 251 -10.75 -2.88 22.24
CA GLU A 251 -10.92 -3.05 23.69
C GLU A 251 -12.22 -3.78 24.03
N VAL A 252 -13.32 -3.51 23.32
CA VAL A 252 -14.58 -4.26 23.45
C VAL A 252 -14.35 -5.75 23.19
N LEU A 253 -13.60 -6.14 22.16
CA LEU A 253 -13.24 -7.54 21.88
C LEU A 253 -12.42 -8.21 23.01
N ARG A 254 -11.73 -7.42 23.83
CA ARG A 254 -10.94 -7.88 24.99
C ARG A 254 -11.69 -7.72 26.32
N SER A 255 -12.91 -7.18 26.29
CA SER A 255 -13.65 -6.82 27.49
C SER A 255 -14.25 -8.02 28.22
N PRO A 256 -14.49 -7.92 29.55
CA PRO A 256 -15.23 -8.94 30.29
C PRO A 256 -16.63 -9.19 29.72
N ALA A 257 -17.32 -8.15 29.25
CA ALA A 257 -18.65 -8.29 28.65
C ALA A 257 -18.61 -9.17 27.39
N TYR A 258 -17.63 -8.97 26.51
CA TYR A 258 -17.47 -9.83 25.34
C TYR A 258 -17.12 -11.27 25.73
N ALA A 259 -16.27 -11.47 26.75
CA ALA A 259 -15.94 -12.79 27.27
C ALA A 259 -17.16 -13.52 27.88
N ASP A 260 -18.04 -12.79 28.58
CA ASP A 260 -19.29 -13.32 29.13
C ASP A 260 -20.27 -13.70 28.02
N PHE A 261 -20.40 -12.87 26.98
CA PHE A 261 -21.20 -13.18 25.81
C PHE A 261 -20.67 -14.41 25.07
N GLN A 262 -19.36 -14.49 24.86
CA GLN A 262 -18.71 -15.66 24.25
C GLN A 262 -18.92 -16.95 25.05
N ALA A 263 -18.99 -16.84 26.38
CA ALA A 263 -19.31 -17.96 27.27
C ALA A 263 -20.83 -18.25 27.38
N GLY A 264 -21.69 -17.49 26.70
CA GLY A 264 -23.14 -17.62 26.77
C GLY A 264 -23.75 -17.20 28.12
N ARG A 265 -23.02 -16.45 28.94
CA ARG A 265 -23.49 -15.96 30.26
C ARG A 265 -24.42 -14.76 30.16
N ILE A 266 -24.25 -13.95 29.12
CA ILE A 266 -25.10 -12.80 28.80
C ILE A 266 -25.48 -12.87 27.32
N ASP A 267 -26.50 -12.10 26.92
CA ASP A 267 -26.81 -11.90 25.50
C ASP A 267 -25.92 -10.80 24.88
N TRP A 268 -26.18 -10.45 23.62
CA TRP A 268 -25.38 -9.49 22.86
C TRP A 268 -25.61 -8.02 23.27
N ARG A 269 -26.70 -7.70 23.99
CA ARG A 269 -27.10 -6.31 24.25
C ARG A 269 -26.08 -5.54 25.10
N PRO A 270 -25.51 -6.10 26.19
CA PRO A 270 -24.49 -5.41 26.97
C PRO A 270 -23.24 -5.08 26.15
N VAL A 271 -22.87 -5.93 25.18
CA VAL A 271 -21.74 -5.65 24.28
C VAL A 271 -22.04 -4.48 23.36
N LEU A 272 -23.23 -4.44 22.73
CA LEU A 272 -23.62 -3.31 21.88
C LEU A 272 -23.87 -2.01 22.65
N GLN A 273 -24.26 -2.09 23.93
CA GLN A 273 -24.32 -0.91 24.80
C GLN A 273 -22.94 -0.29 25.03
N LEU A 274 -21.89 -1.12 25.22
CA LEU A 274 -20.52 -0.61 25.28
C LEU A 274 -20.11 0.06 23.96
N VAL A 275 -20.43 -0.55 22.82
CA VAL A 275 -20.17 0.06 21.50
C VAL A 275 -20.88 1.40 21.35
N ALA A 276 -22.16 1.48 21.74
CA ALA A 276 -22.94 2.72 21.69
C ALA A 276 -22.37 3.82 22.62
N LEU A 277 -21.88 3.43 23.81
CA LEU A 277 -21.22 4.36 24.73
C LEU A 277 -19.97 4.97 24.10
N HIS A 278 -19.12 4.15 23.47
CA HIS A 278 -17.92 4.64 22.78
C HIS A 278 -18.28 5.53 21.57
N LEU A 279 -19.29 5.17 20.78
CA LEU A 279 -19.78 6.03 19.68
C LEU A 279 -20.20 7.43 20.18
N GLN A 280 -20.89 7.50 21.31
CA GLN A 280 -21.31 8.76 21.89
C GLN A 280 -20.13 9.56 22.45
N GLN A 281 -19.21 8.89 23.15
CA GLN A 281 -18.05 9.53 23.77
C GLN A 281 -17.05 10.05 22.73
N ASP A 282 -16.74 9.25 21.73
CA ASP A 282 -15.68 9.55 20.75
C ASP A 282 -16.19 10.44 19.62
N LEU A 283 -17.42 10.20 19.15
CA LEU A 283 -17.94 10.80 17.92
C LEU A 283 -19.22 11.63 18.13
N GLY A 284 -19.77 11.65 19.35
CA GLY A 284 -21.02 12.36 19.65
C GLY A 284 -22.23 11.79 18.90
N LEU A 285 -22.23 10.49 18.62
CA LEU A 285 -23.28 9.81 17.86
C LEU A 285 -24.11 8.86 18.73
N GLU A 286 -25.42 9.11 18.79
CA GLU A 286 -26.38 8.26 19.49
C GLU A 286 -26.99 7.22 18.54
N TYR A 287 -26.88 5.94 18.91
CA TYR A 287 -27.43 4.82 18.16
C TYR A 287 -28.21 3.85 19.05
N ASP A 288 -29.43 3.53 18.62
CA ASP A 288 -30.22 2.42 19.15
C ASP A 288 -30.04 1.21 18.21
N PHE A 289 -29.10 0.32 18.54
CA PHE A 289 -28.77 -0.85 17.71
C PHE A 289 -29.94 -1.83 17.54
N GLU A 290 -30.86 -1.89 18.51
CA GLU A 290 -32.07 -2.71 18.42
C GLU A 290 -33.01 -2.19 17.32
N LYS A 291 -33.12 -0.87 17.19
CA LYS A 291 -34.04 -0.21 16.24
C LYS A 291 -33.36 0.31 14.97
N LEU A 292 -32.06 0.05 14.82
CA LEU A 292 -31.29 0.57 13.70
C LEU A 292 -31.87 0.08 12.36
N GLY A 293 -32.34 1.00 11.51
CA GLY A 293 -32.94 0.64 10.22
C GLY A 293 -31.95 -0.01 9.23
N PRO A 294 -32.45 -0.50 8.09
CA PRO A 294 -31.59 -1.07 7.05
C PRO A 294 -30.60 -0.03 6.50
N PRO A 295 -29.45 -0.46 5.95
CA PRO A 295 -28.39 0.45 5.50
C PRO A 295 -28.78 1.35 4.33
N ARG A 296 -29.74 0.97 3.49
CA ARG A 296 -30.12 1.77 2.32
C ARG A 296 -31.61 1.89 2.17
N ASN A 297 -32.06 3.08 1.79
CA ASN A 297 -33.36 3.28 1.18
C ASN A 297 -33.24 3.19 -0.36
N LEU A 298 -33.59 2.03 -0.92
CA LEU A 298 -33.54 1.79 -2.37
C LEU A 298 -34.58 2.60 -3.16
N THR A 299 -35.43 3.38 -2.52
CA THR A 299 -36.37 4.28 -3.21
C THR A 299 -35.81 5.68 -3.46
N SER A 300 -34.64 6.03 -2.90
CA SER A 300 -33.98 7.32 -3.13
C SER A 300 -33.17 7.29 -4.43
N VAL A 301 -33.45 8.24 -5.32
CA VAL A 301 -32.79 8.39 -6.62
C VAL A 301 -31.30 8.73 -6.46
N GLU A 302 -30.96 9.49 -5.41
CA GLU A 302 -29.59 9.89 -5.08
C GLU A 302 -28.67 8.67 -4.89
N ASN A 303 -29.18 7.59 -4.28
CA ASN A 303 -28.44 6.34 -4.12
C ASN A 303 -28.10 5.68 -5.47
N TYR A 304 -28.96 5.83 -6.49
CA TYR A 304 -28.69 5.32 -7.84
C TYR A 304 -27.66 6.17 -8.57
N LEU A 305 -27.73 7.50 -8.43
CA LEU A 305 -26.75 8.42 -9.01
C LEU A 305 -25.35 8.19 -8.44
N GLN A 306 -25.23 8.07 -7.11
CA GLN A 306 -23.96 7.77 -6.45
C GLN A 306 -23.40 6.41 -6.88
N ARG A 307 -24.26 5.41 -7.06
CA ARG A 307 -23.84 4.11 -7.58
C ARG A 307 -23.36 4.20 -9.02
N ALA A 308 -24.03 4.98 -9.88
CA ALA A 308 -23.61 5.17 -11.25
C ALA A 308 -22.25 5.88 -11.33
N GLU A 309 -22.04 6.90 -10.49
CA GLU A 309 -20.75 7.58 -10.35
C GLU A 309 -19.64 6.62 -9.91
N TRP A 310 -19.91 5.80 -8.88
CA TRP A 310 -18.99 4.76 -8.44
C TRP A 310 -18.63 3.79 -9.58
N GLN A 311 -19.63 3.33 -10.34
CA GLN A 311 -19.38 2.44 -11.49
C GLN A 311 -18.56 3.13 -12.59
N TYR A 312 -18.73 4.44 -12.80
CA TYR A 312 -17.93 5.20 -13.75
C TYR A 312 -16.44 5.19 -13.38
N TYR A 313 -16.11 5.46 -12.11
CA TYR A 313 -14.71 5.47 -11.68
C TYR A 313 -14.08 4.08 -11.78
N LYS A 314 -14.84 3.04 -11.48
CA LYS A 314 -14.41 1.65 -11.68
C LYS A 314 -14.13 1.32 -13.15
N SER A 315 -15.01 1.76 -14.06
CA SER A 315 -14.82 1.52 -15.50
C SER A 315 -13.80 2.44 -16.16
N SER A 316 -13.31 3.46 -15.44
CA SER A 316 -12.27 4.38 -15.92
C SER A 316 -10.85 3.82 -15.79
N ALA A 317 -10.65 2.73 -15.03
CA ALA A 317 -9.37 2.08 -14.87
C ALA A 317 -8.87 1.48 -16.20
N ARG A 318 -7.63 1.77 -16.57
CA ARG A 318 -7.02 1.27 -17.81
C ARG A 318 -6.30 -0.06 -17.56
N GLU A 319 -6.12 -0.85 -18.61
CA GLU A 319 -5.32 -2.08 -18.55
C GLU A 319 -3.90 -1.81 -18.03
N GLU A 320 -3.34 -0.66 -18.39
CA GLU A 320 -2.02 -0.16 -17.98
C GLU A 320 -1.94 -0.01 -16.45
N ASP A 321 -2.95 0.63 -15.85
CA ASP A 321 -3.04 0.88 -14.41
C ASP A 321 -3.15 -0.43 -13.64
N PHE A 322 -3.95 -1.38 -14.15
CA PHE A 322 -4.03 -2.72 -13.56
C PHE A 322 -2.69 -3.44 -13.64
N ARG A 323 -2.02 -3.42 -14.80
CA ARG A 323 -0.71 -4.07 -14.95
C ARG A 323 0.33 -3.46 -14.02
N ALA A 324 0.34 -2.15 -13.87
CA ALA A 324 1.26 -1.46 -12.96
C ALA A 324 0.98 -1.82 -11.49
N LEU A 325 -0.29 -1.82 -11.06
CA LEU A 325 -0.67 -2.21 -9.70
C LEU A 325 -0.36 -3.68 -9.41
N ILE A 326 -0.58 -4.57 -10.39
CA ILE A 326 -0.19 -5.98 -10.31
C ILE A 326 1.32 -6.12 -10.17
N ALA A 327 2.09 -5.39 -10.99
CA ALA A 327 3.53 -5.45 -10.94
C ALA A 327 4.08 -4.94 -9.60
N PHE A 328 3.52 -3.85 -9.07
CA PHE A 328 3.78 -3.42 -7.70
C PHE A 328 3.50 -4.54 -6.69
N ALA A 329 2.31 -5.13 -6.75
CA ALA A 329 1.92 -6.20 -5.84
C ALA A 329 2.79 -7.47 -5.92
N GLN A 330 3.42 -7.74 -7.06
CA GLN A 330 4.27 -8.92 -7.27
C GLN A 330 5.74 -8.69 -6.94
N HIS A 331 6.19 -7.44 -6.94
CA HIS A 331 7.62 -7.13 -6.95
C HIS A 331 8.03 -6.16 -5.85
N GLU A 332 7.12 -5.37 -5.28
CA GLU A 332 7.47 -4.40 -4.23
C GLU A 332 7.75 -5.10 -2.89
N PRO A 333 9.00 -5.08 -2.38
CA PRO A 333 9.37 -5.82 -1.17
C PRO A 333 8.62 -5.36 0.08
N ARG A 334 8.34 -4.06 0.23
CA ARG A 334 7.56 -3.56 1.38
C ARG A 334 6.18 -4.20 1.36
N TYR A 335 5.51 -4.19 0.22
CA TYR A 335 4.20 -4.79 0.06
C TYR A 335 4.22 -6.32 0.29
N LEU A 336 5.13 -7.05 -0.35
CA LEU A 336 5.23 -8.51 -0.21
C LEU A 336 5.46 -8.95 1.25
N ARG A 337 6.28 -8.21 2.01
CA ARG A 337 6.51 -8.46 3.44
C ARG A 337 5.26 -8.21 4.27
N THR A 338 4.50 -7.16 3.96
CA THR A 338 3.25 -6.88 4.69
C THR A 338 2.19 -7.93 4.43
N VAL A 339 2.07 -8.42 3.18
CA VAL A 339 1.13 -9.48 2.83
C VAL A 339 1.53 -10.82 3.47
N SER A 340 2.83 -11.11 3.62
CA SER A 340 3.26 -12.36 4.25
C SER A 340 2.83 -12.48 5.72
N ARG A 341 2.66 -11.34 6.42
CA ARG A 341 2.14 -11.27 7.79
C ARG A 341 0.64 -11.55 7.92
N THR A 342 -0.12 -11.46 6.84
CA THR A 342 -1.57 -11.73 6.87
C THR A 342 -1.81 -13.17 7.33
N SER A 343 -2.65 -13.32 8.35
CA SER A 343 -2.97 -14.61 8.98
C SER A 343 -4.21 -15.25 8.36
N ARG A 344 -4.49 -16.51 8.70
CA ARG A 344 -5.76 -17.15 8.34
C ARG A 344 -6.92 -16.55 9.16
N ARG A 345 -8.14 -16.67 8.62
CA ARG A 345 -9.39 -16.12 9.18
C ARG A 345 -9.47 -16.31 10.70
N LEU A 346 -9.92 -15.28 11.42
CA LEU A 346 -10.20 -15.28 12.87
C LEU A 346 -8.99 -15.35 13.81
N GLN A 347 -7.76 -15.45 13.28
CA GLN A 347 -6.55 -15.45 14.11
C GLN A 347 -6.10 -14.03 14.49
N ASP A 348 -6.35 -13.05 13.61
CA ASP A 348 -6.06 -11.64 13.85
C ASP A 348 -7.29 -10.93 14.40
N ARG A 349 -7.63 -11.16 15.67
CA ARG A 349 -8.85 -10.61 16.30
C ARG A 349 -8.99 -9.09 16.15
N GLU A 350 -7.88 -8.37 16.06
CA GLU A 350 -7.82 -6.90 16.09
C GLU A 350 -7.64 -6.24 14.72
N VAL A 351 -7.57 -7.07 13.67
CA VAL A 351 -7.46 -6.64 12.27
C VAL A 351 -6.22 -5.75 12.06
N GLU A 352 -5.11 -6.08 12.70
CA GLU A 352 -3.85 -5.34 12.56
C GLU A 352 -3.13 -5.71 11.25
N ASN A 353 -3.19 -6.98 10.84
CA ASN A 353 -2.33 -7.50 9.77
C ASN A 353 -2.75 -7.06 8.36
N HIS A 354 -3.96 -6.51 8.21
CA HIS A 354 -4.55 -6.16 6.91
C HIS A 354 -4.45 -4.68 6.57
N ASN A 355 -4.21 -3.82 7.57
CA ASN A 355 -4.23 -2.39 7.36
C ASN A 355 -3.06 -1.93 6.49
N LEU A 356 -1.83 -2.33 6.84
CA LEU A 356 -0.63 -1.86 6.16
C LEU A 356 -0.54 -2.26 4.67
N PRO A 357 -0.86 -3.51 4.27
CA PRO A 357 -0.98 -3.86 2.85
C PRO A 357 -1.95 -2.96 2.07
N MET A 358 -3.10 -2.62 2.67
CA MET A 358 -4.11 -1.77 2.03
C MET A 358 -3.67 -0.31 1.90
N VAL A 359 -2.98 0.22 2.91
CA VAL A 359 -2.37 1.57 2.84
C VAL A 359 -1.38 1.65 1.67
N LEU A 360 -0.48 0.66 1.54
CA LEU A 360 0.51 0.62 0.46
C LEU A 360 -0.14 0.50 -0.92
N LEU A 361 -1.17 -0.34 -1.07
CA LEU A 361 -1.91 -0.45 -2.34
C LEU A 361 -2.65 0.82 -2.70
N PHE A 362 -3.28 1.47 -1.73
CA PHE A 362 -4.02 2.70 -1.98
C PHE A 362 -3.09 3.85 -2.35
N ARG A 363 -1.93 3.96 -1.70
CA ARG A 363 -0.87 4.90 -2.10
C ARG A 363 -0.43 4.65 -3.54
N GLU A 364 -0.17 3.41 -3.93
CA GLU A 364 0.23 3.11 -5.31
C GLU A 364 -0.90 3.41 -6.30
N ALA A 365 -2.14 3.06 -5.97
CA ALA A 365 -3.30 3.40 -6.79
C ALA A 365 -3.46 4.92 -6.96
N LEU A 366 -3.20 5.72 -5.92
CA LEU A 366 -3.18 7.18 -6.02
C LEU A 366 -2.09 7.68 -6.96
N ARG A 367 -0.87 7.14 -6.88
CA ARG A 367 0.21 7.49 -7.79
C ARG A 367 -0.18 7.23 -9.25
N LEU A 368 -0.71 6.04 -9.54
CA LEU A 368 -1.16 5.62 -10.87
C LEU A 368 -2.31 6.48 -11.41
N THR A 369 -3.18 6.94 -10.53
CA THR A 369 -4.37 7.74 -10.90
C THR A 369 -4.15 9.24 -10.76
N HIS A 370 -2.89 9.68 -10.63
CA HIS A 370 -2.49 11.07 -10.50
C HIS A 370 -3.22 11.80 -9.36
N GLY A 371 -3.40 11.11 -8.25
CA GLY A 371 -3.96 11.66 -7.01
C GLY A 371 -5.48 11.70 -6.95
N ASP A 372 -6.18 11.20 -7.98
CA ASP A 372 -7.63 11.09 -7.95
C ASP A 372 -8.07 9.94 -7.03
N LYS A 373 -8.44 10.28 -5.78
CA LYS A 373 -8.90 9.32 -4.77
C LYS A 373 -10.07 8.45 -5.24
N LYS A 374 -10.99 8.97 -6.05
CA LYS A 374 -12.15 8.21 -6.54
C LYS A 374 -11.72 7.18 -7.58
N LYS A 375 -10.82 7.55 -8.49
CA LYS A 375 -10.20 6.58 -9.43
C LYS A 375 -9.36 5.55 -8.71
N ALA A 376 -8.54 5.95 -7.73
CA ALA A 376 -7.72 5.03 -6.95
C ALA A 376 -8.57 3.97 -6.24
N ALA A 377 -9.64 4.40 -5.55
CA ALA A 377 -10.59 3.49 -4.92
C ALA A 377 -11.31 2.57 -5.92
N GLY A 378 -11.68 3.11 -7.09
CA GLY A 378 -12.29 2.34 -8.18
C GLY A 378 -11.35 1.29 -8.77
N LEU A 379 -10.09 1.64 -8.99
CA LEU A 379 -9.02 0.74 -9.45
C LEU A 379 -8.82 -0.39 -8.44
N LEU A 380 -8.72 -0.09 -7.14
CA LEU A 380 -8.60 -1.11 -6.11
C LEU A 380 -9.83 -2.02 -6.03
N ASP A 381 -11.05 -1.46 -6.11
CA ASP A 381 -12.28 -2.28 -6.05
C ASP A 381 -12.33 -3.29 -7.20
N GLU A 382 -11.98 -2.87 -8.42
CA GLU A 382 -11.89 -3.81 -9.55
C GLU A 382 -10.69 -4.76 -9.44
N ALA A 383 -9.54 -4.28 -9.01
CA ALA A 383 -8.33 -5.09 -8.88
C ALA A 383 -8.52 -6.20 -7.86
N ILE A 384 -9.26 -5.94 -6.78
CA ILE A 384 -9.62 -6.92 -5.76
C ILE A 384 -10.70 -7.88 -6.31
N ARG A 385 -11.69 -7.37 -7.04
CA ARG A 385 -12.87 -8.14 -7.47
C ARG A 385 -12.63 -9.09 -8.64
N ILE A 386 -11.94 -8.64 -9.70
CA ILE A 386 -11.80 -9.41 -10.95
C ILE A 386 -10.95 -10.68 -10.75
N PRO A 387 -9.72 -10.60 -10.21
CA PRO A 387 -8.88 -11.78 -9.99
C PRO A 387 -9.54 -12.76 -9.02
N PHE A 388 -10.24 -12.26 -8.00
CA PHE A 388 -10.91 -13.12 -7.03
C PHE A 388 -12.07 -13.92 -7.64
N GLY A 389 -12.91 -13.28 -8.47
CA GLY A 389 -13.96 -13.98 -9.20
C GLY A 389 -13.41 -15.04 -10.17
N TRP A 390 -12.31 -14.72 -10.85
CA TRP A 390 -11.63 -15.65 -11.75
C TRP A 390 -10.96 -16.82 -11.01
N ILE A 391 -10.23 -16.58 -9.92
CA ILE A 391 -9.59 -17.64 -9.11
C ILE A 391 -10.63 -18.56 -8.51
N LYS A 392 -11.73 -18.03 -7.95
CA LYS A 392 -12.83 -18.84 -7.42
C LYS A 392 -13.52 -19.71 -8.48
N SER A 393 -13.40 -19.35 -9.76
CA SER A 393 -13.92 -20.17 -10.87
C SER A 393 -13.01 -21.34 -11.25
N ILE A 394 -11.74 -21.34 -10.82
CA ILE A 394 -10.79 -22.41 -11.10
C ILE A 394 -10.92 -23.49 -10.00
N PRO A 395 -11.14 -24.77 -10.36
CA PRO A 395 -11.18 -25.85 -9.39
C PRO A 395 -9.90 -25.93 -8.56
N ALA A 396 -10.06 -26.11 -7.25
CA ALA A 396 -9.01 -26.22 -6.26
C ALA A 396 -7.80 -27.07 -6.70
N ALA A 397 -8.06 -28.24 -7.26
CA ALA A 397 -7.05 -29.21 -7.68
C ALA A 397 -6.22 -28.77 -8.91
N LYS A 398 -6.65 -27.72 -9.63
CA LYS A 398 -5.98 -27.18 -10.82
C LYS A 398 -5.11 -25.96 -10.53
N LEU A 399 -5.17 -25.44 -9.31
CA LEU A 399 -4.41 -24.28 -8.87
C LEU A 399 -2.99 -24.73 -8.43
N PRO A 400 -1.90 -24.13 -8.95
CA PRO A 400 -0.54 -24.52 -8.57
C PRO A 400 -0.28 -24.29 -7.08
N GLY A 401 0.16 -25.34 -6.37
CA GLY A 401 0.30 -25.35 -4.91
C GLY A 401 1.26 -24.30 -4.33
N SER A 402 2.17 -23.73 -5.13
CA SER A 402 3.15 -22.72 -4.70
C SER A 402 2.74 -21.27 -4.95
N LEU A 403 1.63 -21.01 -5.65
CA LEU A 403 1.28 -19.66 -6.12
C LEU A 403 -0.21 -19.30 -5.96
N ALA A 404 -1.08 -20.29 -5.73
CA ALA A 404 -2.48 -20.14 -6.11
C ALA A 404 -3.51 -20.20 -4.98
N TYR A 405 -3.09 -20.25 -3.71
CA TYR A 405 -4.04 -20.29 -2.59
C TYR A 405 -3.96 -19.13 -1.61
N GLU A 406 -2.78 -18.53 -1.41
CA GLU A 406 -2.60 -17.67 -0.24
C GLU A 406 -2.19 -16.22 -0.57
N ASN A 407 -1.62 -15.94 -1.75
CA ASN A 407 -0.97 -14.65 -2.03
C ASN A 407 -1.22 -14.12 -3.46
N PHE A 408 -2.35 -14.42 -4.12
CA PHE A 408 -2.62 -13.81 -5.43
C PHE A 408 -2.93 -12.32 -5.28
N LEU A 409 -1.85 -11.53 -5.40
CA LEU A 409 -1.76 -10.09 -5.64
C LEU A 409 -2.30 -9.15 -4.57
N LEU A 410 -3.34 -9.48 -3.81
CA LEU A 410 -4.03 -8.53 -2.93
C LEU A 410 -4.25 -9.11 -1.52
N PRO A 411 -4.15 -8.31 -0.44
CA PRO A 411 -4.39 -8.77 0.92
C PRO A 411 -5.81 -9.32 1.00
N GLY A 412 -6.00 -10.46 1.64
CA GLY A 412 -7.31 -11.10 1.79
C GLY A 412 -7.46 -12.48 1.15
N ASN A 413 -6.40 -13.10 0.62
CA ASN A 413 -6.51 -14.50 0.18
C ASN A 413 -6.43 -15.51 1.36
N LYS A 414 -5.84 -15.12 2.51
CA LYS A 414 -5.70 -16.00 3.69
C LYS A 414 -6.87 -15.89 4.70
N GLU A 415 -7.48 -14.73 4.86
CA GLU A 415 -8.74 -14.56 5.61
C GLU A 415 -9.89 -14.58 4.62
N ASP A 416 -10.79 -15.57 4.68
CA ASP A 416 -12.16 -15.62 4.10
C ASP A 416 -12.40 -15.18 2.63
N GLY A 417 -11.36 -14.83 1.89
CA GLY A 417 -11.47 -14.03 0.68
C GLY A 417 -11.34 -12.53 0.95
N ALA A 418 -11.36 -11.76 -0.14
CA ALA A 418 -11.11 -10.31 -0.18
C ALA A 418 -11.97 -9.39 0.73
N ASP A 419 -12.71 -9.91 1.71
CA ASP A 419 -13.76 -9.22 2.43
C ASP A 419 -13.23 -8.10 3.34
N LYS A 420 -12.21 -8.31 4.18
CA LYS A 420 -11.69 -7.22 5.04
C LYS A 420 -11.04 -6.08 4.23
N SER A 421 -10.33 -6.43 3.16
CA SER A 421 -9.79 -5.47 2.19
C SER A 421 -10.90 -4.72 1.45
N ARG A 422 -12.03 -5.39 1.22
CA ARG A 422 -13.25 -4.78 0.68
C ARG A 422 -13.94 -3.86 1.69
N HIS A 423 -14.05 -4.23 2.96
CA HIS A 423 -14.57 -3.36 4.03
C HIS A 423 -13.74 -2.07 4.14
N TRP A 424 -12.41 -2.22 4.14
CA TRP A 424 -11.46 -1.11 4.09
C TRP A 424 -11.70 -0.21 2.86
N ASN A 425 -11.70 -0.77 1.65
CA ASN A 425 -11.81 0.03 0.43
C ASN A 425 -13.21 0.60 0.21
N VAL A 426 -14.28 -0.19 0.40
CA VAL A 426 -15.66 0.22 0.11
C VAL A 426 -16.07 1.37 1.00
N PHE A 427 -15.91 1.25 2.32
CA PHE A 427 -16.35 2.30 3.23
C PHE A 427 -15.37 3.47 3.28
N GLY A 428 -14.07 3.22 3.11
CA GLY A 428 -13.09 4.28 2.88
C GLY A 428 -13.46 5.16 1.70
N ALA A 429 -13.85 4.53 0.60
CA ALA A 429 -14.20 5.26 -0.60
C ALA A 429 -15.62 5.84 -0.57
N ILE A 430 -16.58 5.27 0.15
CA ILE A 430 -17.89 5.91 0.39
C ILE A 430 -17.69 7.30 1.01
N CYS A 431 -16.69 7.51 1.86
CA CYS A 431 -16.33 8.84 2.37
C CYS A 431 -15.95 9.86 1.29
N LEU A 432 -15.61 9.44 0.07
CA LEU A 432 -15.31 10.33 -1.05
C LEU A 432 -16.57 10.78 -1.81
N TYR A 433 -17.69 10.06 -1.65
CA TYR A 433 -18.97 10.36 -2.29
C TYR A 433 -19.99 10.94 -1.31
N LYS A 434 -19.75 10.74 -0.01
CA LYS A 434 -20.59 11.17 1.12
C LYS A 434 -19.73 11.88 2.16
N SER A 435 -20.28 12.13 3.34
CA SER A 435 -19.49 12.54 4.50
C SER A 435 -18.94 11.32 5.27
N PRO A 436 -17.86 11.48 6.05
CA PRO A 436 -17.36 10.42 6.93
C PRO A 436 -18.42 9.94 7.94
N ARG A 437 -19.29 10.85 8.40
CA ARG A 437 -20.41 10.54 9.30
C ARG A 437 -21.46 9.66 8.62
N GLU A 438 -21.83 9.99 7.38
CA GLU A 438 -22.74 9.15 6.59
C GLU A 438 -22.12 7.80 6.25
N ALA A 439 -20.82 7.74 5.95
CA ALA A 439 -20.13 6.48 5.70
C ALA A 439 -20.16 5.57 6.93
N LEU A 440 -19.91 6.13 8.12
CA LEU A 440 -20.01 5.41 9.40
C LEU A 440 -21.43 4.91 9.68
N ASP A 441 -22.45 5.76 9.47
CA ASP A 441 -23.85 5.38 9.63
C ASP A 441 -24.22 4.20 8.73
N LEU A 442 -23.81 4.24 7.46
CA LEU A 442 -24.03 3.16 6.51
C LEU A 442 -23.28 1.88 6.90
N ALA A 443 -22.07 2.00 7.42
CA ALA A 443 -21.28 0.87 7.91
C ALA A 443 -21.98 0.20 9.10
N LEU A 444 -22.32 0.97 10.14
CA LEU A 444 -23.02 0.46 11.32
C LEU A 444 -24.33 -0.24 10.94
N LYS A 445 -25.14 0.34 10.06
CA LYS A 445 -26.38 -0.28 9.59
C LYS A 445 -26.13 -1.56 8.78
N ARG A 446 -25.07 -1.60 7.97
CA ARG A 446 -24.72 -2.76 7.15
C ARG A 446 -24.28 -3.92 8.04
N GLU A 447 -23.31 -3.67 8.91
CA GLU A 447 -22.77 -4.72 9.79
C GLU A 447 -23.82 -5.17 10.80
N MET A 448 -24.68 -4.26 11.30
CA MET A 448 -25.79 -4.65 12.17
C MET A 448 -26.81 -5.53 11.44
N GLN A 449 -27.08 -5.28 10.16
CA GLN A 449 -27.95 -6.14 9.37
C GLN A 449 -27.37 -7.55 9.24
N ASP A 450 -26.08 -7.67 8.94
CA ASP A 450 -25.41 -8.98 8.84
C ASP A 450 -25.43 -9.70 10.19
N PHE A 451 -25.20 -8.99 11.30
CA PHE A 451 -25.33 -9.55 12.65
C PHE A 451 -26.73 -10.09 12.96
N ARG A 452 -27.78 -9.38 12.51
CA ARG A 452 -29.18 -9.84 12.66
C ARG A 452 -29.49 -11.06 11.80
N ASP A 453 -29.02 -11.07 10.56
CA ASP A 453 -29.21 -12.17 9.62
C ASP A 453 -28.50 -13.44 10.12
N GLY A 454 -27.37 -13.26 10.82
CA GLY A 454 -26.66 -14.28 11.58
C GLY A 454 -27.28 -14.65 12.94
N HIS A 455 -28.53 -14.24 13.20
CA HIS A 455 -29.30 -14.54 14.40
C HIS A 455 -28.61 -14.16 15.72
N TYR A 456 -27.83 -13.09 15.71
CA TYR A 456 -27.12 -12.57 16.88
C TYR A 456 -26.12 -13.55 17.52
N ALA A 457 -25.56 -14.48 16.74
CA ALA A 457 -24.60 -15.47 17.22
C ALA A 457 -23.22 -14.84 17.54
N GLU A 458 -22.42 -15.48 18.40
CA GLU A 458 -21.08 -14.96 18.75
C GLU A 458 -20.15 -14.74 17.56
N PRO A 459 -20.05 -15.67 16.58
CA PRO A 459 -19.22 -15.45 15.42
C PRO A 459 -19.60 -14.19 14.64
N GLU A 460 -20.89 -13.86 14.62
CA GLU A 460 -21.44 -12.74 13.87
C GLU A 460 -21.24 -11.41 14.60
N LEU A 461 -21.32 -11.39 15.94
CA LEU A 461 -20.92 -10.19 16.71
C LEU A 461 -19.42 -9.94 16.61
N ARG A 462 -18.62 -11.02 16.59
CA ARG A 462 -17.18 -10.92 16.38
C ARG A 462 -16.87 -10.30 15.02
N GLU A 463 -17.55 -10.75 13.96
CA GLU A 463 -17.37 -10.20 12.63
C GLU A 463 -17.89 -8.76 12.56
N PHE A 464 -19.04 -8.42 13.16
CA PHE A 464 -19.50 -7.03 13.30
C PHE A 464 -18.40 -6.11 13.82
N LEU A 465 -17.75 -6.48 14.95
CA LEU A 465 -16.67 -5.67 15.52
C LEU A 465 -15.45 -5.61 14.60
N ARG A 466 -15.05 -6.74 13.99
CA ARG A 466 -13.90 -6.81 13.07
C ARG A 466 -14.13 -6.01 11.78
N ASP A 467 -15.31 -6.11 11.18
CA ASP A 467 -15.68 -5.37 9.97
C ASP A 467 -15.77 -3.89 10.26
N MET A 468 -16.33 -3.49 11.41
CA MET A 468 -16.29 -2.10 11.84
C MET A 468 -14.85 -1.58 12.01
N ILE A 469 -13.93 -2.36 12.58
CA ILE A 469 -12.51 -1.99 12.66
C ILE A 469 -11.91 -1.81 11.25
N GLY A 470 -12.17 -2.74 10.32
CA GLY A 470 -11.72 -2.66 8.93
C GLY A 470 -12.28 -1.45 8.18
N ASN A 471 -13.57 -1.18 8.36
CA ASN A 471 -14.28 -0.02 7.82
C ASN A 471 -13.63 1.28 8.31
N LEU A 472 -13.44 1.45 9.61
CA LEU A 472 -12.86 2.65 10.22
C LEU A 472 -11.40 2.89 9.78
N ASN A 473 -10.60 1.83 9.64
CA ASN A 473 -9.24 1.91 9.08
C ASN A 473 -9.28 2.51 7.67
N GLY A 474 -10.15 1.99 6.80
CA GLY A 474 -10.31 2.50 5.45
C GLY A 474 -10.81 3.93 5.38
N MET A 475 -11.82 4.27 6.18
CA MET A 475 -12.35 5.63 6.30
C MET A 475 -11.27 6.64 6.68
N PHE A 476 -10.47 6.32 7.72
CA PHE A 476 -9.38 7.17 8.14
C PHE A 476 -8.36 7.38 7.01
N HIS A 477 -7.74 6.29 6.53
CA HIS A 477 -6.61 6.38 5.59
C HIS A 477 -6.97 6.97 4.23
N VAL A 478 -8.14 6.61 3.67
CA VAL A 478 -8.59 7.17 2.39
C VAL A 478 -8.79 8.68 2.50
N LEU A 479 -9.27 9.18 3.64
CA LEU A 479 -9.45 10.60 3.87
C LEU A 479 -8.13 11.32 4.16
N THR A 480 -7.23 10.70 4.93
CA THR A 480 -6.02 11.34 5.48
C THR A 480 -4.83 11.36 4.55
N ILE A 481 -4.71 10.39 3.63
CA ILE A 481 -3.63 10.39 2.64
C ILE A 481 -3.78 11.62 1.72
N ASP A 482 -2.75 12.46 1.66
CA ASP A 482 -2.67 13.62 0.80
C ASP A 482 -2.19 13.23 -0.60
N PRO A 483 -3.04 13.37 -1.64
CA PRO A 483 -2.63 13.07 -2.99
C PRO A 483 -1.44 13.88 -3.46
N ALA A 484 -1.28 15.13 -3.01
CA ALA A 484 -0.17 15.99 -3.42
C ALA A 484 1.19 15.45 -2.92
N LEU A 485 1.22 14.81 -1.75
CA LEU A 485 2.44 14.16 -1.23
C LEU A 485 2.79 12.88 -1.99
N VAL A 486 1.80 12.26 -2.65
CA VAL A 486 1.98 11.04 -3.45
C VAL A 486 2.35 11.37 -4.91
N THR A 487 1.78 12.44 -5.46
CA THR A 487 1.94 12.83 -6.88
C THR A 487 2.99 13.89 -7.11
N ALA A 488 3.60 14.44 -6.05
CA ALA A 488 4.78 15.27 -6.16
C ALA A 488 5.97 14.44 -6.68
N THR A 489 5.95 14.16 -7.99
CA THR A 489 7.18 14.03 -8.75
C THR A 489 7.86 15.40 -8.73
N PRO A 490 9.17 15.50 -8.49
CA PRO A 490 9.89 16.74 -8.81
C PRO A 490 9.58 17.09 -10.26
N ALA A 491 9.32 18.37 -10.54
CA ALA A 491 9.09 18.85 -11.90
C ALA A 491 10.15 18.26 -12.86
N GLU A 492 9.70 17.74 -14.00
CA GLU A 492 10.57 17.27 -15.09
C GLU A 492 11.59 18.33 -15.52
#